data_AF-A0A1E5L2D4-F1
#
_entry.id   AF-A0A1E5L2D4-F1
#
_cell.length_a   1.000
_cell.length_b   1.000
_cell.length_c   1.000
_cell.angle_alpha   90.00
_cell.angle_beta   90.00
_cell.angle_gamma   90.00
#
_symmetry.space_group_name_H-M   'P 1'
#
loop_
_entity.id
_entity.type
_entity.pdbx_description
1 polymer ?
#
loop_
_entity_poly.entity_id
_entity_poly.type
_entity_poly.pdbx_seq_one_letter_code
_entity_poly.pdbx_strand_id
1 'polypeptide(L)'
;MTNSIIETKKAYNASIDQKAFEIAQKYVSDKKITIEILRAINELYQSAKLNDYDEVNFESAYHNPITSDVEFLIARVIYHIASFKDLYWKVLLRRQKNKCAPDIRIEHEGNTLFVIEIKVKAGWIQQIFSDKRVEHDKERFEKGLIDKSPERKIIELKEQFEKYQNAFDIKKNKIFVLIASLSNVHRKKYLDANIKTYKDTFLRNSNLPEQNLVVLSDNLDIDLSSEKDDSLYRPSEDFETMLKIMFSR
;
A
#
# COMPACT_ATOMS: atom_id res chain seq x y z
N MET A 1 -33.29 -7.94 -16.97
CA MET A 1 -33.16 -8.38 -15.57
C MET A 1 -32.23 -7.41 -14.87
N THR A 2 -32.70 -6.74 -13.82
CA THR A 2 -31.87 -5.81 -13.04
C THR A 2 -31.05 -6.65 -12.07
N ASN A 3 -29.72 -6.65 -12.20
CA ASN A 3 -28.86 -7.30 -11.22
C ASN A 3 -29.07 -6.64 -9.85
N SER A 4 -29.15 -7.44 -8.80
CA SER A 4 -29.18 -6.91 -7.43
C SER A 4 -27.86 -6.19 -7.11
N ILE A 5 -27.89 -5.25 -6.16
CA ILE A 5 -26.68 -4.55 -5.67
C ILE A 5 -25.62 -5.56 -5.21
N ILE A 6 -26.04 -6.68 -4.61
CA ILE A 6 -25.17 -7.75 -4.15
C ILE A 6 -24.47 -8.43 -5.34
N GLU A 7 -25.21 -8.78 -6.40
CA GLU A 7 -24.63 -9.40 -7.60
C GLU A 7 -23.67 -8.45 -8.32
N THR A 8 -24.02 -7.17 -8.42
CA THR A 8 -23.13 -6.14 -8.99
C THR A 8 -21.84 -6.02 -8.18
N LYS A 9 -21.91 -6.00 -6.84
CA LYS A 9 -20.69 -5.94 -6.01
C LYS A 9 -19.87 -7.24 -6.10
N LYS A 10 -20.51 -8.40 -6.21
CA LYS A 10 -19.81 -9.68 -6.46
C LYS A 10 -19.08 -9.66 -7.81
N ALA A 11 -19.73 -9.20 -8.87
CA ALA A 11 -19.12 -9.07 -10.19
C ALA A 11 -17.93 -8.10 -10.18
N TYR A 12 -18.05 -6.97 -9.48
CA TYR A 12 -16.95 -6.03 -9.27
C TYR A 12 -15.76 -6.66 -8.53
N ASN A 13 -16.00 -7.38 -7.42
CA ASN A 13 -14.92 -8.04 -6.71
C ASN A 13 -14.28 -9.15 -7.56
N ALA A 14 -15.08 -9.87 -8.37
CA ALA A 14 -14.58 -10.87 -9.29
C ALA A 14 -13.71 -10.27 -10.41
N SER A 15 -14.00 -9.06 -10.89
CA SER A 15 -13.15 -8.40 -11.89
C SER A 15 -11.79 -7.99 -11.30
N ILE A 16 -11.75 -7.50 -10.06
CA ILE A 16 -10.48 -7.24 -9.36
C ILE A 16 -9.70 -8.54 -9.16
N ASP A 17 -10.37 -9.63 -8.79
CA ASP A 17 -9.73 -10.93 -8.62
C ASP A 17 -9.16 -11.48 -9.94
N GLN A 18 -9.89 -11.32 -11.05
CA GLN A 18 -9.42 -11.70 -12.37
C GLN A 18 -8.17 -10.90 -12.77
N LYS A 19 -8.17 -9.58 -12.54
CA LYS A 19 -6.97 -8.74 -12.74
C LYS A 19 -5.80 -9.23 -11.88
N ALA A 20 -6.06 -9.57 -10.62
CA ALA A 20 -5.05 -10.10 -9.71
C ALA A 20 -4.45 -11.42 -10.21
N PHE A 21 -5.28 -12.31 -10.76
CA PHE A 21 -4.88 -13.58 -11.34
C PHE A 21 -3.95 -13.37 -12.55
N GLU A 22 -4.31 -12.48 -13.48
CA GLU A 22 -3.49 -12.16 -14.66
C GLU A 22 -2.12 -11.61 -14.27
N ILE A 23 -2.09 -10.70 -13.29
CA ILE A 23 -0.85 -10.15 -12.74
C ILE A 23 0.00 -11.26 -12.11
N ALA A 24 -0.61 -12.12 -11.29
CA ALA A 24 0.09 -13.24 -10.66
C ALA A 24 0.67 -14.21 -11.69
N GLN A 25 -0.07 -14.51 -12.75
CA GLN A 25 0.38 -15.36 -13.85
C GLN A 25 1.59 -14.74 -14.55
N LYS A 26 1.55 -13.42 -14.81
CA LYS A 26 2.69 -12.69 -15.37
C LYS A 26 3.92 -12.79 -14.46
N TYR A 27 3.79 -12.67 -13.15
CA TYR A 27 4.92 -12.82 -12.23
C TYR A 27 5.56 -14.22 -12.28
N VAL A 28 4.73 -15.26 -12.43
CA VAL A 28 5.25 -16.63 -12.56
C VAL A 28 6.10 -16.77 -13.82
N SER A 29 5.73 -16.12 -14.92
CA SER A 29 6.43 -16.15 -16.21
C SER A 29 7.62 -15.18 -16.33
N ASP A 30 7.43 -13.90 -15.98
CA ASP A 30 8.33 -12.77 -16.30
C ASP A 30 8.97 -12.13 -15.06
N LYS A 31 8.50 -12.48 -13.84
CA LYS A 31 9.00 -11.98 -12.55
C LYS A 31 8.90 -10.45 -12.33
N LYS A 32 8.45 -9.66 -13.31
CA LYS A 32 8.23 -8.21 -13.21
C LYS A 32 6.76 -7.87 -13.42
N ILE A 33 6.14 -7.25 -12.41
CA ILE A 33 4.71 -6.94 -12.38
C ILE A 33 4.35 -5.58 -11.78
N THR A 34 5.33 -4.79 -11.29
CA THR A 34 5.06 -3.49 -10.65
C THR A 34 4.30 -2.53 -11.55
N ILE A 35 4.59 -2.51 -12.86
CA ILE A 35 3.86 -1.65 -13.80
C ILE A 35 2.38 -2.06 -13.93
N GLU A 36 2.08 -3.36 -13.92
CA GLU A 36 0.70 -3.85 -13.92
C GLU A 36 -0.04 -3.51 -12.63
N ILE A 37 0.64 -3.55 -11.48
CA ILE A 37 0.06 -3.12 -10.21
C ILE A 37 -0.26 -1.62 -10.26
N LEU A 38 0.67 -0.79 -10.74
CA LEU A 38 0.45 0.67 -10.87
C LEU A 38 -0.73 0.98 -11.79
N ARG A 39 -0.82 0.31 -12.94
CA ARG A 39 -1.97 0.39 -13.86
C ARG A 39 -3.28 -0.02 -13.19
N ALA A 40 -3.30 -1.14 -12.47
CA ALA A 40 -4.48 -1.60 -11.77
C ALA A 40 -4.93 -0.62 -10.66
N ILE A 41 -3.98 -0.02 -9.92
CA ILE A 41 -4.29 1.02 -8.92
C ILE A 41 -4.87 2.27 -9.60
N ASN A 42 -4.33 2.69 -10.75
CA ASN A 42 -4.89 3.80 -11.52
C ASN A 42 -6.31 3.49 -12.02
N GLU A 43 -6.54 2.29 -12.56
CA GLU A 43 -7.87 1.83 -12.99
C GLU A 43 -8.88 1.89 -11.83
N LEU A 44 -8.49 1.46 -10.61
CA LEU A 44 -9.31 1.59 -9.41
C LEU A 44 -9.59 3.05 -9.05
N TYR A 45 -8.63 3.96 -9.23
CA TYR A 45 -8.88 5.39 -9.06
C TYR A 45 -9.86 5.93 -10.10
N GLN A 46 -9.74 5.53 -11.37
CA GLN A 46 -10.67 5.97 -12.41
C GLN A 46 -12.08 5.42 -12.17
N SER A 47 -12.22 4.17 -11.69
CA SER A 47 -13.53 3.61 -11.35
C SER A 47 -14.19 4.36 -10.19
N ALA A 48 -13.41 4.82 -9.21
CA ALA A 48 -13.92 5.60 -8.08
C ALA A 48 -14.39 7.02 -8.46
N LYS A 49 -13.94 7.54 -9.61
CA LYS A 49 -14.39 8.83 -10.16
C LYS A 49 -15.71 8.75 -10.90
N LEU A 50 -16.25 7.56 -11.16
CA LEU A 50 -17.55 7.40 -11.82
C LEU A 50 -18.75 7.89 -10.97
N ASN A 51 -18.49 8.33 -9.74
CA ASN A 51 -19.46 8.99 -8.86
C ASN A 51 -19.41 10.53 -8.98
N ASP A 52 -18.75 11.05 -10.01
CA ASP A 52 -18.82 12.46 -10.39
C ASP A 52 -20.14 12.68 -11.14
N TYR A 53 -21.12 13.24 -10.44
CA TYR A 53 -22.43 13.54 -10.99
C TYR A 53 -22.54 15.06 -11.12
N ASP A 54 -22.95 15.52 -12.30
CA ASP A 54 -23.16 16.93 -12.63
C ASP A 54 -24.53 17.08 -13.30
N GLU A 55 -25.58 16.83 -12.53
CA GLU A 55 -26.97 16.91 -12.97
C GLU A 55 -27.62 18.18 -12.38
N VAL A 56 -28.58 18.77 -13.11
CA VAL A 56 -29.24 20.05 -12.75
C VAL A 56 -29.74 20.14 -11.31
N ASN A 57 -30.12 19.02 -10.69
CA ASN A 57 -30.62 18.95 -9.31
C ASN A 57 -29.75 18.07 -8.39
N PHE A 58 -28.60 17.58 -8.86
CA PHE A 58 -27.70 16.73 -8.10
C PHE A 58 -26.26 16.83 -8.62
N GLU A 59 -25.40 17.44 -7.81
CA GLU A 59 -23.96 17.50 -8.03
C GLU A 59 -23.22 16.73 -6.94
N SER A 60 -22.21 15.96 -7.29
CA SER A 60 -21.38 15.19 -6.36
C SER A 60 -19.95 15.09 -6.84
N ALA A 61 -19.01 15.64 -6.06
CA ALA A 61 -17.57 15.41 -6.23
C ALA A 61 -17.05 14.25 -5.35
N TYR A 62 -17.93 13.32 -4.95
CA TYR A 62 -17.58 12.25 -4.02
C TYR A 62 -16.80 11.12 -4.71
N HIS A 63 -15.52 10.99 -4.40
CA HIS A 63 -14.71 9.85 -4.84
C HIS A 63 -14.71 8.73 -3.81
N ASN A 64 -15.14 7.52 -4.22
CA ASN A 64 -15.09 6.35 -3.35
C ASN A 64 -13.63 6.06 -2.92
N PRO A 65 -13.36 5.82 -1.62
CA PRO A 65 -12.03 5.38 -1.19
C PRO A 65 -11.66 4.03 -1.83
N ILE A 66 -10.50 3.95 -2.49
CA ILE A 66 -10.05 2.71 -3.16
C ILE A 66 -9.21 1.80 -2.28
N THR A 67 -8.90 2.21 -1.05
CA THR A 67 -7.93 1.51 -0.18
C THR A 67 -8.28 0.04 0.00
N SER A 68 -9.55 -0.29 0.27
CA SER A 68 -9.99 -1.69 0.40
C SER A 68 -9.84 -2.49 -0.88
N ASP A 69 -10.03 -1.86 -2.04
CA ASP A 69 -9.93 -2.52 -3.34
C ASP A 69 -8.46 -2.80 -3.70
N VAL A 70 -7.55 -1.88 -3.34
CA VAL A 70 -6.10 -2.10 -3.48
C VAL A 70 -5.62 -3.19 -2.52
N GLU A 71 -6.07 -3.18 -1.26
CA GLU A 71 -5.74 -4.25 -0.31
C GLU A 71 -6.22 -5.62 -0.80
N PHE A 72 -7.44 -5.68 -1.35
CA PHE A 72 -7.98 -6.89 -1.95
C PHE A 72 -7.16 -7.33 -3.17
N LEU A 73 -6.85 -6.42 -4.09
CA LEU A 73 -6.01 -6.68 -5.27
C LEU A 73 -4.66 -7.30 -4.88
N ILE A 74 -3.89 -6.65 -3.98
CA ILE A 74 -2.57 -7.13 -3.56
C ILE A 74 -2.68 -8.49 -2.86
N ALA A 75 -3.67 -8.66 -1.97
CA ALA A 75 -3.91 -9.94 -1.30
C ALA A 75 -4.19 -11.07 -2.30
N ARG A 76 -5.01 -10.81 -3.32
CA ARG A 76 -5.34 -11.79 -4.37
C ARG A 76 -4.16 -12.09 -5.28
N VAL A 77 -3.33 -11.10 -5.64
CA VAL A 77 -2.08 -11.33 -6.39
C VAL A 77 -1.18 -12.31 -5.63
N ILE A 78 -0.94 -12.05 -4.34
CA ILE A 78 -0.10 -12.92 -3.50
C ILE A 78 -0.71 -14.32 -3.37
N TYR A 79 -2.03 -14.42 -3.17
CA TYR A 79 -2.74 -15.70 -3.09
C TYR A 79 -2.56 -16.51 -4.38
N HIS A 80 -2.76 -15.91 -5.55
CA HIS A 80 -2.62 -16.60 -6.83
C HIS A 80 -1.16 -17.01 -7.09
N ILE A 81 -0.17 -16.16 -6.76
CA ILE A 81 1.25 -16.55 -6.86
C ILE A 81 1.55 -17.76 -5.97
N ALA A 82 1.04 -17.77 -4.73
CA ALA A 82 1.21 -18.91 -3.83
C ALA A 82 0.55 -20.17 -4.40
N SER A 83 -0.66 -20.04 -4.93
CA SER A 83 -1.40 -21.13 -5.58
C SER A 83 -0.64 -21.70 -6.79
N PHE A 84 -0.11 -20.86 -7.68
CA PHE A 84 0.68 -21.31 -8.84
C PHE A 84 2.00 -21.98 -8.47
N LYS A 85 2.48 -21.77 -7.24
CA LYS A 85 3.70 -22.36 -6.70
C LYS A 85 3.42 -23.55 -5.77
N ASP A 86 2.16 -24.01 -5.71
CA ASP A 86 1.69 -25.07 -4.81
C ASP A 86 2.06 -24.81 -3.34
N LEU A 87 2.07 -23.54 -2.96
CA LEU A 87 2.29 -23.12 -1.58
C LEU A 87 0.94 -23.12 -0.88
N TYR A 88 0.77 -23.99 0.12
CA TYR A 88 -0.43 -24.10 0.96
C TYR A 88 -0.60 -22.93 1.94
N TRP A 89 -0.32 -21.71 1.49
CA TRP A 89 -0.41 -20.51 2.29
C TRP A 89 -1.85 -20.01 2.39
N LYS A 90 -2.19 -19.45 3.54
CA LYS A 90 -3.43 -18.70 3.76
C LYS A 90 -3.12 -17.21 3.68
N VAL A 91 -3.78 -16.50 2.77
CA VAL A 91 -3.73 -15.04 2.71
C VAL A 91 -4.97 -14.47 3.39
N LEU A 92 -4.75 -13.68 4.44
CA LEU A 92 -5.78 -13.18 5.33
C LEU A 92 -5.85 -11.66 5.21
N LEU A 93 -6.90 -11.16 4.57
CA LEU A 93 -7.19 -9.74 4.43
C LEU A 93 -7.96 -9.23 5.67
N ARG A 94 -7.39 -8.24 6.39
CA ARG A 94 -8.01 -7.58 7.55
C ARG A 94 -8.54 -8.53 8.66
N ARG A 95 -8.00 -9.75 8.77
CA ARG A 95 -8.44 -10.73 9.78
C ARG A 95 -7.70 -10.55 11.11
N GLN A 96 -8.46 -10.29 12.16
CA GLN A 96 -7.93 -10.09 13.51
C GLN A 96 -7.36 -11.39 14.12
N LYS A 97 -6.24 -11.28 14.81
CA LYS A 97 -5.69 -12.26 15.76
C LYS A 97 -5.00 -11.49 16.88
N ASN A 98 -5.17 -11.90 18.14
CA ASN A 98 -4.58 -11.23 19.30
C ASN A 98 -4.84 -9.71 19.35
N LYS A 99 -6.08 -9.27 19.04
CA LYS A 99 -6.48 -7.85 18.99
C LYS A 99 -5.66 -6.99 18.02
N CYS A 100 -5.13 -7.63 16.97
CA CYS A 100 -4.34 -7.01 15.92
C CYS A 100 -4.87 -7.46 14.55
N ALA A 101 -5.08 -6.51 13.64
CA ALA A 101 -5.63 -6.76 12.31
C ALA A 101 -4.82 -5.95 11.27
N PRO A 102 -3.68 -6.49 10.79
CA PRO A 102 -2.95 -5.88 9.69
C PRO A 102 -3.80 -5.89 8.42
N ASP A 103 -3.40 -5.07 7.44
CA ASP A 103 -4.06 -5.01 6.13
C ASP A 103 -4.02 -6.41 5.47
N ILE A 104 -2.83 -7.02 5.38
CA ILE A 104 -2.65 -8.39 4.90
C ILE A 104 -1.75 -9.18 5.86
N ARG A 105 -2.19 -10.39 6.24
CA ARG A 105 -1.38 -11.39 6.95
C ARG A 105 -1.28 -12.67 6.13
N ILE A 106 -0.10 -13.25 6.06
CA ILE A 106 0.14 -14.50 5.32
C ILE A 106 0.55 -15.58 6.32
N GLU A 107 -0.08 -16.74 6.25
CA GLU A 107 0.14 -17.85 7.17
C GLU A 107 0.44 -19.16 6.44
N HIS A 108 1.17 -20.05 7.10
CA HIS A 108 1.33 -21.45 6.72
C HIS A 108 1.24 -22.29 7.98
N GLU A 109 0.37 -23.31 8.00
CA GLU A 109 0.18 -24.21 9.15
C GLU A 109 -0.08 -23.48 10.48
N GLY A 110 -0.80 -22.35 10.42
CA GLY A 110 -1.14 -21.52 11.59
C GLY A 110 -0.07 -20.53 12.04
N ASN A 111 1.13 -20.60 11.47
CA ASN A 111 2.23 -19.68 11.72
C ASN A 111 2.19 -18.51 10.75
N THR A 112 2.34 -17.29 11.25
CA THR A 112 2.43 -16.10 10.40
C THR A 112 3.81 -16.02 9.76
N LEU A 113 3.83 -15.91 8.43
CA LEU A 113 5.05 -15.78 7.64
C LEU A 113 5.41 -14.32 7.39
N PHE A 114 4.40 -13.51 7.06
CA PHE A 114 4.57 -12.12 6.65
C PHE A 114 3.35 -11.28 7.02
N VAL A 115 3.59 -9.99 7.22
CA VAL A 115 2.58 -8.94 7.38
C VAL A 115 2.86 -7.85 6.35
N ILE A 116 1.81 -7.31 5.73
CA ILE A 116 1.92 -6.19 4.79
C ILE A 116 0.92 -5.13 5.23
N GLU A 117 1.40 -3.91 5.43
CA GLU A 117 0.61 -2.70 5.63
C GLU A 117 0.57 -1.91 4.32
N ILE A 118 -0.61 -1.60 3.81
CA ILE A 118 -0.81 -0.89 2.54
C ILE A 118 -1.20 0.55 2.82
N LYS A 119 -0.57 1.46 2.07
CA LYS A 119 -0.79 2.90 2.12
C LYS A 119 -0.89 3.41 0.70
N VAL A 120 -2.09 3.38 0.13
CA VAL A 120 -2.31 3.84 -1.26
C VAL A 120 -1.89 5.31 -1.43
N LYS A 121 -2.20 6.15 -0.44
CA LYS A 121 -1.59 7.48 -0.27
C LYS A 121 -0.98 7.56 1.13
N ALA A 122 0.21 8.15 1.27
CA ALA A 122 0.79 8.49 2.57
C ALA A 122 -0.01 9.63 3.23
N GLY A 123 -1.10 9.30 3.91
CA GLY A 123 -1.96 10.25 4.61
C GLY A 123 -1.29 10.83 5.86
N TRP A 124 -1.76 10.45 7.04
CA TRP A 124 -1.26 10.98 8.32
C TRP A 124 0.10 10.42 8.75
N ILE A 125 0.65 9.43 8.04
CA ILE A 125 1.89 8.72 8.38
C ILE A 125 3.16 9.34 7.77
N GLN A 126 3.05 10.49 7.09
CA GLN A 126 4.14 11.06 6.29
C GLN A 126 5.44 11.31 7.08
N GLN A 127 5.35 11.54 8.38
CA GLN A 127 6.50 11.78 9.27
C GLN A 127 7.44 10.56 9.33
N ILE A 128 6.92 9.36 9.05
CA ILE A 128 7.76 8.17 9.02
C ILE A 128 8.68 8.13 7.80
N PHE A 129 8.34 8.87 6.74
CA PHE A 129 9.06 8.84 5.48
C PHE A 129 9.97 10.07 5.29
N SER A 130 9.72 11.20 5.96
CA SER A 130 10.39 12.47 5.62
C SER A 130 10.72 13.33 6.83
N ASP A 131 12.01 13.59 7.05
CA ASP A 131 12.48 14.52 8.08
C ASP A 131 12.02 15.95 7.78
N LYS A 132 11.94 16.35 6.51
CA LYS A 132 11.34 17.65 6.12
C LYS A 132 9.87 17.76 6.52
N ARG A 133 9.15 16.64 6.53
CA ARG A 133 7.77 16.63 7.04
C ARG A 133 7.74 16.74 8.56
N VAL A 134 8.68 16.11 9.26
CA VAL A 134 8.84 16.22 10.72
C VAL A 134 9.10 17.68 11.11
N GLU A 135 10.07 18.34 10.46
CA GLU A 135 10.40 19.77 10.68
C GLU A 135 9.15 20.65 10.50
N HIS A 136 8.45 20.50 9.37
CA HIS A 136 7.23 21.25 9.08
C HIS A 136 6.12 21.04 10.12
N ASP A 137 5.88 19.77 10.51
CA ASP A 137 4.84 19.47 11.49
C ASP A 137 5.24 19.89 12.91
N LYS A 138 6.54 19.96 13.22
CA LYS A 138 7.05 20.50 14.48
C LYS A 138 6.75 22.00 14.60
N GLU A 139 7.03 22.79 13.56
CA GLU A 139 6.67 24.22 13.54
C GLU A 139 5.16 24.42 13.71
N ARG A 140 4.35 23.56 13.08
CA ARG A 140 2.88 23.62 13.22
C ARG A 140 2.43 23.27 14.64
N PHE A 141 3.06 22.30 15.28
CA PHE A 141 2.78 21.93 16.67
C PHE A 141 3.14 23.06 17.63
N GLU A 142 4.32 23.66 17.48
CA GLU A 142 4.77 24.81 18.29
C GLU A 142 3.85 26.04 18.15
N LYS A 143 3.20 26.20 16.99
CA LYS A 143 2.18 27.23 16.74
C LYS A 143 0.76 26.83 17.17
N GLY A 144 0.57 25.65 17.77
CA GLY A 144 -0.75 25.15 18.18
C GLY A 144 -1.69 24.79 17.01
N LEU A 145 -1.17 24.55 15.80
CA LEU A 145 -1.96 24.24 14.60
C LEU A 145 -2.24 22.73 14.43
N ILE A 146 -1.64 21.89 15.25
CA ILE A 146 -1.90 20.46 15.35
C ILE A 146 -1.76 20.02 16.82
N ASP A 147 -2.53 19.03 17.24
CA ASP A 147 -2.62 18.65 18.67
C ASP A 147 -1.55 17.63 19.12
N LYS A 148 -0.90 16.98 18.16
CA LYS A 148 0.11 15.94 18.42
C LYS A 148 1.42 16.28 17.74
N SER A 149 2.50 16.20 18.51
CA SER A 149 3.85 16.38 17.99
C SER A 149 4.20 15.28 16.97
N PRO A 150 5.04 15.58 15.96
CA PRO A 150 5.48 14.59 15.00
C PRO A 150 6.27 13.44 15.64
N GLU A 151 7.04 13.69 16.71
CA GLU A 151 7.77 12.67 17.45
C GLU A 151 6.83 11.66 18.10
N ARG A 152 5.73 12.14 18.71
CA ARG A 152 4.71 11.25 19.30
C ARG A 152 4.07 10.36 18.24
N LYS A 153 3.78 10.90 17.05
CA LYS A 153 3.23 10.11 15.94
C LYS A 153 4.21 9.04 15.45
N ILE A 154 5.50 9.37 15.38
CA ILE A 154 6.56 8.41 15.03
C ILE A 154 6.61 7.27 16.07
N ILE A 155 6.55 7.59 17.37
CA ILE A 155 6.51 6.58 18.43
C ILE A 155 5.28 5.67 18.28
N GLU A 156 4.08 6.23 18.10
CA GLU A 156 2.84 5.45 17.93
C GLU A 156 2.92 4.49 16.71
N LEU A 157 3.56 4.93 15.62
CA LEU A 157 3.79 4.07 14.45
C LEU A 157 4.82 2.96 14.71
N LYS A 158 5.91 3.25 15.45
CA LYS A 158 6.87 2.22 15.87
C LYS A 158 6.19 1.16 16.76
N GLU A 159 5.39 1.60 17.72
CA GLU A 159 4.60 0.73 18.61
C GLU A 159 3.63 -0.15 17.81
N GLN A 160 3.04 0.35 16.71
CA GLN A 160 2.19 -0.45 15.83
C GLN A 160 2.96 -1.61 15.18
N PHE A 161 4.18 -1.37 14.67
CA PHE A 161 4.99 -2.44 14.07
C PHE A 161 5.52 -3.43 15.11
N GLU A 162 5.86 -2.96 16.31
CA GLU A 162 6.19 -3.83 17.45
C GLU A 162 5.00 -4.70 17.87
N LYS A 163 3.77 -4.15 17.84
CA LYS A 163 2.55 -4.93 18.07
C LYS A 163 2.40 -6.06 17.06
N TYR A 164 2.76 -5.89 15.79
CA TYR A 164 2.74 -6.99 14.82
C TYR A 164 3.73 -8.11 15.17
N GLN A 165 4.95 -7.77 15.58
CA GLN A 165 5.94 -8.74 16.02
C GLN A 165 5.41 -9.56 17.20
N ASN A 166 4.88 -8.89 18.23
CA ASN A 166 4.38 -9.54 19.44
C ASN A 166 3.10 -10.36 19.19
N ALA A 167 2.17 -9.83 18.40
CA ALA A 167 0.88 -10.48 18.17
C ALA A 167 0.99 -11.73 17.28
N PHE A 168 1.98 -11.78 16.39
CA PHE A 168 2.11 -12.82 15.37
C PHE A 168 3.39 -13.65 15.46
N ASP A 169 4.29 -13.35 16.41
CA ASP A 169 5.58 -13.99 16.59
C ASP A 169 6.45 -13.97 15.32
N ILE A 170 6.65 -12.77 14.77
CA ILE A 170 7.44 -12.55 13.54
C ILE A 170 8.55 -11.53 13.75
N LYS A 171 9.62 -11.67 12.97
CA LYS A 171 10.74 -10.72 12.94
C LYS A 171 10.41 -9.49 12.09
N LYS A 172 11.07 -8.37 12.39
CA LYS A 172 10.94 -7.10 11.63
C LYS A 172 11.05 -7.26 10.13
N ASN A 173 12.01 -8.04 9.63
CA ASN A 173 12.22 -8.27 8.19
C ASN A 173 11.09 -9.06 7.48
N LYS A 174 10.01 -9.37 8.20
CA LYS A 174 8.78 -10.00 7.69
C LYS A 174 7.58 -9.05 7.67
N ILE A 175 7.77 -7.78 8.03
CA ILE A 175 6.73 -6.74 8.07
C ILE A 175 7.00 -5.72 6.96
N PHE A 176 6.22 -5.74 5.89
CA PHE A 176 6.35 -4.80 4.78
C PHE A 176 5.37 -3.64 4.91
N VAL A 177 5.78 -2.45 4.43
CA VAL A 177 4.93 -1.28 4.25
C VAL A 177 4.93 -0.94 2.78
N LEU A 178 3.80 -1.13 2.10
CA LEU A 178 3.64 -0.86 0.68
C LEU A 178 2.99 0.50 0.47
N ILE A 179 3.63 1.33 -0.35
CA ILE A 179 3.11 2.62 -0.80
C ILE A 179 3.14 2.70 -2.32
N ALA A 180 2.05 3.22 -2.91
CA ALA A 180 1.94 3.30 -4.36
C ALA A 180 2.87 4.39 -4.93
N SER A 181 2.90 5.56 -4.30
CA SER A 181 3.86 6.63 -4.63
C SER A 181 4.11 7.58 -3.46
N LEU A 182 5.21 8.32 -3.55
CA LEU A 182 5.62 9.29 -2.52
C LEU A 182 5.05 10.70 -2.74
N SER A 183 4.15 10.93 -3.69
CA SER A 183 3.65 12.28 -4.04
C SER A 183 2.98 13.02 -2.87
N ASN A 184 2.37 12.29 -1.94
CA ASN A 184 1.81 12.88 -0.72
C ASN A 184 2.89 13.29 0.30
N VAL A 185 4.08 12.68 0.25
CA VAL A 185 5.21 12.93 1.16
C VAL A 185 6.19 13.95 0.56
N HIS A 186 6.50 13.80 -0.73
CA HIS A 186 7.42 14.64 -1.46
C HIS A 186 6.80 16.00 -1.77
N ARG A 187 7.66 17.00 -1.91
CA ARG A 187 7.31 18.35 -2.35
C ARG A 187 8.43 18.79 -3.26
N LYS A 188 8.08 19.42 -4.39
CA LYS A 188 9.05 19.95 -5.37
C LYS A 188 10.14 20.85 -4.76
N LYS A 189 9.87 21.50 -3.61
CA LYS A 189 10.87 22.30 -2.87
C LYS A 189 11.95 21.48 -2.15
N TYR A 190 11.80 20.16 -2.05
CA TYR A 190 12.77 19.25 -1.44
C TYR A 190 13.75 18.75 -2.50
N LEU A 191 14.60 19.66 -2.99
CA LEU A 191 15.44 19.46 -4.18
C LEU A 191 16.44 18.29 -4.06
N ASP A 192 16.89 17.99 -2.83
CA ASP A 192 17.88 16.92 -2.58
C ASP A 192 17.24 15.56 -2.26
N ALA A 193 15.91 15.46 -2.23
CA ALA A 193 15.22 14.25 -1.83
C ALA A 193 15.14 13.23 -2.97
N ASN A 194 15.52 11.99 -2.69
CA ASN A 194 15.38 10.84 -3.58
C ASN A 194 14.81 9.63 -2.82
N ILE A 195 14.48 8.54 -3.52
CA ILE A 195 13.93 7.31 -2.91
C ILE A 195 14.79 6.82 -1.73
N LYS A 196 16.12 6.85 -1.87
CA LYS A 196 17.05 6.45 -0.81
C LYS A 196 16.90 7.31 0.45
N THR A 197 16.75 8.62 0.29
CA THR A 197 16.50 9.56 1.41
C THR A 197 15.23 9.18 2.19
N TYR A 198 14.15 8.83 1.48
CA TYR A 198 12.90 8.39 2.10
C TYR A 198 13.04 7.03 2.80
N LYS A 199 13.78 6.09 2.21
CA LYS A 199 14.08 4.79 2.82
C LYS A 199 14.95 4.89 4.07
N ASP A 200 15.98 5.74 4.05
CA ASP A 200 16.84 5.98 5.21
C ASP A 200 16.04 6.60 6.37
N THR A 201 15.14 7.53 6.04
CA THR A 201 14.22 8.13 7.02
C THR A 201 13.26 7.09 7.57
N PHE A 202 12.68 6.26 6.70
CA PHE A 202 11.83 5.13 7.11
C PHE A 202 12.56 4.18 8.05
N LEU A 203 13.82 3.81 7.78
CA LEU A 203 14.61 2.99 8.68
C LEU A 203 14.73 3.63 10.07
N ARG A 204 15.12 4.90 10.15
CA ARG A 204 15.26 5.64 11.43
C ARG A 204 13.93 5.77 12.19
N ASN A 205 12.85 6.06 11.47
CA ASN A 205 11.55 6.42 12.05
C ASN A 205 10.60 5.23 12.24
N SER A 206 10.82 4.08 11.59
CA SER A 206 10.02 2.86 11.79
C SER A 206 10.77 1.78 12.56
N ASN A 207 12.12 1.84 12.58
CA ASN A 207 12.98 0.76 13.08
C ASN A 207 12.80 -0.57 12.31
N LEU A 208 12.26 -0.51 11.08
CA LEU A 208 12.20 -1.62 10.11
C LEU A 208 13.32 -1.46 9.07
N PRO A 209 13.85 -2.56 8.51
CA PRO A 209 14.84 -2.50 7.42
C PRO A 209 14.35 -1.67 6.22
N GLU A 210 15.25 -0.99 5.51
CA GLU A 210 14.89 -0.16 4.34
C GLU A 210 14.11 -0.92 3.27
N GLN A 211 14.50 -2.18 3.01
CA GLN A 211 13.84 -3.06 2.04
C GLN A 211 12.39 -3.43 2.42
N ASN A 212 11.97 -3.14 3.65
CA ASN A 212 10.60 -3.34 4.08
C ASN A 212 9.67 -2.22 3.62
N LEU A 213 10.20 -1.05 3.26
CA LEU A 213 9.43 -0.03 2.56
C LEU A 213 9.40 -0.36 1.07
N VAL A 214 8.22 -0.74 0.60
CA VAL A 214 7.95 -1.11 -0.78
C VAL A 214 7.30 0.07 -1.48
N VAL A 215 8.07 0.83 -2.26
CA VAL A 215 7.55 1.95 -3.04
C VAL A 215 7.30 1.48 -4.46
N LEU A 216 6.08 1.53 -4.98
CA LEU A 216 5.81 1.00 -6.33
C LEU A 216 6.40 1.87 -7.46
N SER A 217 6.47 3.19 -7.26
CA SER A 217 6.98 4.14 -8.27
C SER A 217 8.21 4.90 -7.80
N ASP A 218 9.23 4.97 -8.65
CA ASP A 218 10.41 5.82 -8.47
C ASP A 218 10.13 7.29 -8.82
N ASN A 219 8.97 7.60 -9.41
CA ASN A 219 8.54 8.97 -9.61
C ASN A 219 8.00 9.54 -8.30
N LEU A 220 8.76 10.44 -7.67
CA LEU A 220 8.39 11.02 -6.37
C LEU A 220 7.12 11.89 -6.43
N ASP A 221 6.80 12.46 -7.60
CA ASP A 221 5.72 13.43 -7.77
C ASP A 221 4.43 12.80 -8.32
N ILE A 222 4.44 11.51 -8.70
CA ILE A 222 3.31 10.90 -9.39
C ILE A 222 2.06 10.80 -8.49
N ASP A 223 0.96 11.43 -8.90
CA ASP A 223 -0.36 11.14 -8.36
C ASP A 223 -1.08 10.15 -9.27
N LEU A 224 -1.08 8.89 -8.86
CA LEU A 224 -1.74 7.79 -9.58
C LEU A 224 -3.26 7.96 -9.67
N SER A 225 -3.87 8.89 -8.93
CA SER A 225 -5.30 9.17 -9.08
C SER A 225 -5.62 10.07 -10.27
N SER A 226 -4.64 10.76 -10.86
CA SER A 226 -4.84 11.66 -12.00
C SER A 226 -4.03 11.31 -13.23
N GLU A 227 -2.84 10.71 -13.07
CA GLU A 227 -1.98 10.42 -14.21
C GLU A 227 -2.52 9.27 -15.06
N LYS A 228 -2.46 9.41 -16.38
CA LYS A 228 -2.88 8.39 -17.36
C LYS A 228 -1.75 7.94 -18.27
N ASP A 229 -0.63 8.66 -18.29
CA ASP A 229 0.56 8.28 -19.04
C ASP A 229 1.41 7.29 -18.24
N ASP A 230 1.37 6.02 -18.64
CA ASP A 230 2.16 4.94 -18.06
C ASP A 230 3.67 5.21 -18.08
N SER A 231 4.17 6.04 -19.01
CA SER A 231 5.60 6.37 -19.09
C SER A 231 6.09 7.13 -17.84
N LEU A 232 5.18 7.85 -17.18
CA LEU A 232 5.46 8.60 -15.97
C LEU A 232 5.40 7.75 -14.70
N TYR A 233 4.89 6.51 -14.78
CA TYR A 233 4.79 5.61 -13.63
C TYR A 233 6.14 5.18 -13.08
N ARG A 234 7.19 5.08 -13.91
CA ARG A 234 8.56 4.75 -13.51
C ARG A 234 8.60 3.64 -12.42
N PRO A 235 8.16 2.40 -12.73
CA PRO A 235 8.04 1.33 -11.75
C PRO A 235 9.38 1.05 -11.07
N SER A 236 9.37 0.92 -9.75
CA SER A 236 10.55 0.47 -8.99
C SER A 236 10.69 -1.05 -9.02
N GLU A 237 11.76 -1.58 -8.43
CA GLU A 237 12.00 -3.02 -8.24
C GLU A 237 11.63 -3.51 -6.81
N ASP A 238 11.01 -2.65 -5.98
CA ASP A 238 10.77 -2.96 -4.57
C ASP A 238 9.72 -4.06 -4.38
N PHE A 239 8.67 -4.05 -5.20
CA PHE A 239 7.60 -5.05 -5.10
C PHE A 239 8.13 -6.41 -5.52
N GLU A 240 8.89 -6.49 -6.61
CA GLU A 240 9.58 -7.70 -7.02
C GLU A 240 10.57 -8.18 -5.95
N THR A 241 11.29 -7.27 -5.30
CA THR A 241 12.20 -7.60 -4.20
C THR A 241 11.44 -8.18 -3.01
N MET A 242 10.31 -7.58 -2.62
CA MET A 242 9.43 -8.13 -1.59
C MET A 242 8.95 -9.53 -1.97
N LEU A 243 8.44 -9.72 -3.19
CA LEU A 243 7.98 -11.02 -3.67
C LEU A 243 9.10 -12.05 -3.71
N LYS A 244 10.33 -11.68 -4.10
CA LYS A 244 11.50 -12.54 -4.02
C LYS A 244 11.79 -12.96 -2.58
N ILE A 245 11.76 -12.04 -1.61
CA ILE A 245 11.94 -12.38 -0.18
C ILE A 245 10.85 -13.32 0.31
N MET A 246 9.61 -13.12 -0.16
CA MET A 246 8.48 -13.95 0.25
C MET A 246 8.59 -15.36 -0.31
N PHE A 247 8.82 -15.48 -1.62
CA PHE A 247 8.73 -16.71 -2.39
C PHE A 247 10.08 -17.39 -2.67
N SER A 248 11.18 -16.90 -2.08
CA SER A 248 12.48 -17.60 -2.07
C SER A 248 12.41 -18.73 -1.04
N ARG A 249 12.05 -19.91 -1.52
CA ARG A 249 12.28 -21.20 -0.88
C ARG A 249 12.89 -22.13 -1.91
#